data_AF-A0A930JXL0-F1
#
_entry.id   AF-A0A930JXL0-F1
#
_cell.length_a   1.000
_cell.length_b   1.000
_cell.length_c   1.000
_cell.angle_alpha   90.00
_cell.angle_beta   90.00
_cell.angle_gamma   90.00
#
_symmetry.space_group_name_H-M   'P 1'
#
loop_
_entity.id
_entity.type
_entity.pdbx_description
1 polymer ?
#
loop_
_entity_poly.entity_id
_entity_poly.type
_entity_poly.pdbx_seq_one_letter_code
_entity_poly.pdbx_strand_id
1 'polypeptide(L)'
;GIGVVCVVLVLFLIAGWNNTAYYPSTADLQSSLTIQNSSSSEFTLKAMFYVSFLVPFVLAYIVYAWRAIDKKAIDRQEITEDDHAY
;
A
#
# COMPACT_ATOMS: atom_id res chain seq x y z
N GLY A 1 -12.55 -4.27 -9.50
CA GLY A 1 -13.44 -3.12 -9.80
C GLY A 1 -13.69 -2.30 -8.54
N ILE A 2 -14.43 -1.19 -8.63
CA ILE A 2 -14.64 -0.24 -7.51
C ILE A 2 -15.25 -0.88 -6.25
N GLY A 3 -16.16 -1.84 -6.41
CA GLY A 3 -16.77 -2.55 -5.27
C GLY A 3 -15.76 -3.29 -4.40
N VAL A 4 -14.70 -3.87 -5.00
CA VAL A 4 -13.64 -4.55 -4.25
C VAL A 4 -12.86 -3.55 -3.39
N VAL A 5 -12.57 -2.36 -3.94
CA VAL A 5 -11.88 -1.29 -3.20
C VAL A 5 -12.72 -0.83 -2.01
N CYS A 6 -14.02 -0.64 -2.20
CA CYS A 6 -14.93 -0.26 -1.11
C CYS A 6 -14.99 -1.34 -0.01
N VAL A 7 -15.11 -2.62 -0.38
CA VAL A 7 -15.15 -3.72 0.59
C VAL A 7 -13.86 -3.80 1.40
N VAL A 8 -12.71 -3.73 0.74
CA VAL A 8 -11.40 -3.74 1.42
C VAL A 8 -11.25 -2.54 2.35
N LEU A 9 -11.67 -1.35 1.92
CA LEU A 9 -11.66 -0.15 2.76
C LEU A 9 -12.55 -0.32 4.00
N VAL A 10 -13.75 -0.88 3.86
CA VAL A 10 -14.65 -1.16 4.98
C VAL A 10 -14.01 -2.15 5.97
N LEU A 11 -13.36 -3.21 5.48
CA LEU A 11 -12.65 -4.16 6.35
C LEU A 11 -11.55 -3.47 7.16
N PHE A 12 -10.74 -2.61 6.53
CA PHE A 12 -9.71 -1.85 7.23
C PHE A 12 -10.29 -0.85 8.24
N LEU A 13 -11.40 -0.19 7.93
CA LEU A 13 -12.06 0.70 8.87
C LEU A 13 -12.56 -0.07 10.09
N ILE A 14 -13.31 -1.16 9.91
CA ILE A 14 -13.88 -1.92 11.03
C ILE A 14 -12.78 -2.46 11.97
N ALA A 15 -11.59 -2.78 11.43
CA ALA A 15 -10.48 -3.28 12.24
C ALA A 15 -9.93 -2.29 13.28
N GLY A 16 -10.11 -0.98 13.11
CA GLY A 16 -9.50 0.03 13.99
C GLY A 16 -10.30 1.31 14.24
N TRP A 17 -11.49 1.45 13.64
CA TRP A 17 -12.34 2.62 13.82
C TRP A 17 -12.92 2.70 15.25
N ASN A 18 -13.12 3.91 15.76
CA ASN A 18 -13.74 4.18 17.06
C ASN A 18 -13.09 3.43 18.26
N ASN A 19 -11.75 3.48 18.37
CA ASN A 19 -10.98 2.82 19.43
C ASN A 19 -11.16 1.29 19.50
N THR A 20 -11.53 0.66 18.38
CA THR A 20 -11.57 -0.80 18.29
C THR A 20 -10.16 -1.36 18.46
N ALA A 21 -10.01 -2.35 19.34
CA ALA A 21 -8.75 -3.05 19.54
C ALA A 21 -8.51 -4.01 18.37
N TYR A 22 -7.58 -3.66 17.48
CA TYR A 22 -7.17 -4.54 16.40
C TYR A 22 -6.34 -5.72 16.92
N TYR A 23 -5.73 -5.58 18.10
CA TYR A 23 -5.00 -6.65 18.77
C TYR A 23 -5.36 -6.71 20.27
N PRO A 24 -6.38 -7.53 20.63
CA PRO A 24 -6.87 -7.63 22.00
C PRO A 24 -5.91 -8.44 22.88
N SER A 25 -5.76 -8.02 24.12
CA SER A 25 -4.98 -8.74 25.13
C SER A 25 -5.82 -9.83 25.78
N THR A 26 -5.23 -11.02 25.99
CA THR A 26 -5.88 -12.16 26.65
C THR A 26 -5.63 -12.21 28.15
N ALA A 27 -4.61 -11.50 28.65
CA ALA A 27 -4.24 -11.48 30.07
C ALA A 27 -4.92 -10.33 30.82
N ASP A 28 -4.95 -9.14 30.21
CA ASP A 28 -5.64 -7.95 30.74
C ASP A 28 -6.25 -7.16 29.59
N LEU A 29 -7.58 -7.07 29.59
CA LEU A 29 -8.37 -6.39 28.56
C LEU A 29 -7.98 -4.91 28.41
N GLN A 30 -7.53 -4.24 29.47
CA GLN A 30 -7.12 -2.82 29.43
C GLN A 30 -5.80 -2.59 28.70
N SER A 31 -4.99 -3.64 28.52
CA SER A 31 -3.73 -3.59 27.79
C SER A 31 -3.90 -3.93 26.29
N SER A 32 -5.13 -3.91 25.78
CA SER A 32 -5.40 -4.16 24.37
C SER A 32 -4.84 -3.04 23.48
N LEU A 33 -4.26 -3.42 22.34
CA LEU A 33 -3.67 -2.46 21.42
C LEU A 33 -4.71 -1.91 20.45
N THR A 34 -4.75 -0.60 20.39
CA THR A 34 -5.59 0.22 19.52
C THR A 34 -4.68 1.15 18.72
N ILE A 35 -5.17 1.69 17.61
CA ILE A 35 -4.38 2.64 16.81
C ILE A 35 -3.89 3.82 17.67
N GLN A 36 -4.67 4.26 18.65
CA GLN A 36 -4.33 5.40 19.49
C GLN A 36 -3.16 5.12 20.45
N ASN A 37 -3.10 3.93 21.05
CA ASN A 37 -2.09 3.61 22.06
C ASN A 37 -0.83 2.92 21.50
N SER A 38 -0.89 2.42 20.25
CA SER A 38 0.21 1.72 19.59
C SER A 38 0.87 2.53 18.47
N SER A 39 0.63 3.84 18.42
CA SER A 39 1.26 4.75 17.44
C SER A 39 2.55 5.39 17.98
N SER A 40 3.45 5.74 17.06
CA SER A 40 4.68 6.48 17.37
C SER A 40 4.41 7.88 17.91
N SER A 41 5.46 8.55 18.41
CA SER A 41 5.37 9.95 18.83
C SER A 41 4.91 10.87 17.69
N GLU A 42 4.28 11.98 18.05
CA GLU A 42 3.82 13.01 17.10
C GLU A 42 4.92 13.49 16.15
N PHE A 43 6.16 13.58 16.62
CA PHE A 43 7.29 13.99 15.80
C PHE A 43 7.56 12.99 14.67
N THR A 44 7.71 11.71 15.01
CA THR A 44 7.95 10.64 14.02
C THR A 44 6.74 10.47 13.10
N LEU A 45 5.52 10.55 13.64
CA LEU A 45 4.29 10.43 12.86
C LEU A 45 4.17 11.54 11.82
N LYS A 46 4.48 12.79 12.20
CA LYS A 46 4.51 13.93 11.27
C LYS A 46 5.58 13.77 10.19
N ALA A 47 6.78 13.32 10.55
CA ALA A 47 7.83 13.06 9.56
C ALA A 47 7.38 12.00 8.53
N MET A 48 6.79 10.90 8.99
CA MET A 48 6.26 9.84 8.12
C MET A 48 5.11 10.33 7.24
N PHE A 49 4.21 11.18 7.75
CA PHE A 49 3.15 11.79 6.96
C PHE A 49 3.71 12.55 5.74
N TYR A 50 4.73 13.39 5.94
CA TYR A 50 5.35 14.12 4.82
C TYR A 50 6.03 13.20 3.81
N VAL A 51 6.64 12.10 4.26
CA VAL A 51 7.21 11.07 3.36
C VAL A 51 6.11 10.38 2.56
N SER A 52 5.02 9.97 3.21
CA SER A 52 3.88 9.34 2.54
C SER A 52 3.16 10.27 1.56
N PHE A 53 3.18 11.58 1.81
CA PHE A 53 2.64 12.57 0.88
C PHE A 53 3.37 12.57 -0.48
N LEU A 54 4.61 12.08 -0.55
CA LEU A 54 5.37 11.97 -1.79
C LEU A 54 5.06 10.71 -2.61
N VAL A 55 4.33 9.74 -2.06
CA VAL A 55 3.97 8.48 -2.74
C VAL A 55 3.30 8.68 -4.11
N PRO A 56 2.39 9.67 -4.33
CA PRO A 56 1.80 9.92 -5.65
C PRO A 56 2.83 10.22 -6.74
N PHE A 57 3.95 10.87 -6.42
CA PHE A 57 5.03 11.13 -7.38
C PHE A 57 5.73 9.83 -7.80
N VAL A 58 5.96 8.93 -6.85
CA VAL A 58 6.53 7.60 -7.11
C VAL A 58 5.58 6.78 -7.99
N LEU A 59 4.28 6.78 -7.69
CA LEU A 59 3.27 6.09 -8.51
C LEU A 59 3.20 6.64 -9.93
N ALA A 60 3.27 7.97 -10.10
CA ALA A 60 3.31 8.59 -11.43
C ALA A 60 4.53 8.14 -12.24
N TYR A 61 5.69 8.04 -11.60
CA TYR A 61 6.90 7.51 -12.23
C TYR A 61 6.74 6.03 -12.63
N ILE A 62 6.18 5.20 -11.76
CA ILE A 62 5.93 3.78 -12.06
C ILE A 62 5.01 3.66 -13.29
N VAL A 63 3.92 4.43 -13.34
CA VAL A 63 3.01 4.45 -14.50
C VAL A 63 3.71 4.92 -15.77
N TYR A 64 4.56 5.96 -15.68
CA TYR A 64 5.35 6.44 -16.81
C TYR A 64 6.31 5.35 -17.31
N ALA A 65 7.05 4.71 -16.41
CA ALA A 65 7.99 3.64 -16.74
C ALA A 65 7.28 2.45 -17.39
N TRP A 66 6.16 2.00 -16.83
CA TRP A 66 5.32 0.95 -17.43
C TRP A 66 4.83 1.35 -18.82
N ARG A 67 4.33 2.57 -19.00
CA ARG A 67 3.91 3.07 -20.33
C ARG A 67 5.07 3.13 -21.32
N ALA A 68 6.29 3.46 -20.88
CA ALA A 68 7.46 3.50 -21.74
C ALA A 68 7.90 2.10 -22.20
N ILE A 69 7.76 1.10 -21.33
CA ILE A 69 8.00 -0.32 -21.63
C ILE A 69 6.91 -0.86 -22.58
N ASP A 70 5.63 -0.71 -22.23
CA ASP A 70 4.48 -1.17 -23.03
C ASP A 70 4.34 -0.45 -24.38
N LYS A 71 5.01 0.70 -24.58
CA LYS A 71 5.00 1.42 -25.86
C LYS A 71 5.70 0.62 -26.97
N LYS A 72 6.62 -0.28 -26.62
CA LYS A 72 7.14 -1.28 -27.57
C LYS A 72 6.24 -2.52 -27.45
N ALA A 73 5.35 -2.71 -28.43
CA ALA A 73 4.73 -4.02 -28.58
C ALA A 73 5.88 -5.02 -28.82
N ILE A 74 5.91 -6.10 -28.05
CA ILE A 74 6.78 -7.24 -28.35
C ILE A 74 6.40 -7.68 -29.77
N ASP A 75 7.26 -7.37 -30.74
CA ASP A 75 7.04 -7.80 -32.12
C ASP A 75 7.40 -9.28 -32.20
N ARG A 76 6.67 -10.05 -33.01
CA ARG A 76 6.98 -11.48 -33.23
C ARG A 76 8.41 -11.68 -33.76
N GLN A 77 8.97 -10.64 -34.36
CA GLN A 77 10.37 -10.59 -34.82
C GLN A 77 11.36 -10.53 -33.66
N GLU A 78 11.09 -9.76 -32.59
CA GLU A 78 11.93 -9.75 -31.37
C GLU A 78 11.89 -11.09 -30.62
N ILE A 79 10.73 -11.78 -30.59
CA ILE A 79 10.60 -13.12 -29.97
C ILE A 79 11.35 -14.20 -30.76
N THR A 80 11.51 -14.00 -32.08
CA THR A 80 12.18 -14.97 -32.96
C THR A 80 13.70 -14.72 -33.05
N GLU A 81 14.15 -13.47 -32.86
CA GLU A 81 15.58 -13.12 -32.79
C GLU A 81 16.20 -13.37 -31.40
N ASP A 82 15.39 -13.39 -30.33
CA ASP A 82 15.85 -13.60 -28.97
C ASP A 82 15.90 -15.08 -28.56
N ASP A 83 16.66 -15.89 -29.33
CA ASP A 83 16.89 -17.31 -29.05
C ASP A 83 17.80 -17.53 -27.80
N HIS A 84 18.22 -16.46 -27.11
CA HIS A 84 19.22 -16.48 -26.05
C HIS A 84 18.94 -15.62 -24.79
N ALA A 85 17.76 -15.01 -24.60
CA ALA A 85 17.45 -14.38 -23.32
C ALA A 85 16.86 -15.39 -22.32
N TYR A 86 17.66 -15.74 -21.31
CA TYR A 86 17.20 -16.39 -20.08
C TYR A 86 16.44 -15.43 -19.17
#